data_AF-A0A815G9R1-F1
#
_entry.id   AF-A0A815G9R1-F1
#
_cell.length_a   1.000
_cell.length_b   1.000
_cell.length_c   1.000
_cell.angle_alpha   90.00
_cell.angle_beta   90.00
_cell.angle_gamma   90.00
#
_symmetry.space_group_name_H-M   'P 1'
#
loop_
_entity.id
_entity.type
_entity.pdbx_description
1 polymer ?
#
loop_
_entity_poly.entity_id
_entity_poly.type
_entity_poly.pdbx_seq_one_letter_code
_entity_poly.pdbx_strand_id
1 'polypeptide(L)' 'MDLILDTCTINNGGCDPNAACTHDKPTNAVVCKCRTGFTNTGTDESVVCTDTCTINNGGCNPSAACTHDTATNAVV' A
#
# COMPACT_ATOMS: atom_id res chain seq x y z
N MET A 1 14.22 -10.94 -27.82
CA MET A 1 14.66 -10.95 -26.41
C MET A 1 14.03 -9.71 -25.82
N ASP A 2 12.80 -9.85 -25.34
CA ASP A 2 12.07 -8.71 -24.79
C ASP A 2 12.66 -8.44 -23.41
N LEU A 3 13.34 -7.30 -23.29
CA LEU A 3 13.74 -6.76 -22.02
C LEU A 3 12.44 -6.38 -21.30
N ILE A 4 12.01 -7.20 -20.35
CA ILE A 4 10.93 -6.83 -19.42
C ILE A 4 11.44 -5.61 -18.67
N LEU A 5 10.93 -4.45 -19.06
CA LEU A 5 11.13 -3.23 -18.31
C LEU A 5 10.30 -3.37 -17.04
N ASP A 6 10.98 -3.43 -15.90
CA ASP A 6 10.34 -3.36 -14.61
C ASP A 6 9.79 -1.93 -14.43
N THR A 7 8.52 -1.74 -14.78
CA THR A 7 7.84 -0.44 -14.67
C THR A 7 7.68 0.02 -13.23
N CYS A 8 7.81 -0.87 -12.22
CA CYS A 8 7.82 -0.47 -10.82
C CYS A 8 9.07 0.35 -10.46
N THR A 9 10.17 0.19 -11.20
CA THR A 9 11.38 1.01 -11.02
C THR A 9 11.21 2.45 -11.49
N ILE A 10 10.15 2.74 -12.26
CA ILE A 10 9.85 4.07 -12.79
C ILE A 10 8.64 4.62 -12.06
N ASN A 11 8.83 5.67 -11.25
CA ASN A 11 7.75 6.33 -10.51
C ASN A 11 6.86 5.35 -9.71
N ASN A 12 7.43 4.29 -9.13
CA ASN A 12 6.70 3.24 -8.41
C ASN A 12 5.55 2.62 -9.23
N GLY A 13 5.68 2.54 -10.55
CA GLY A 13 4.63 2.07 -11.45
C GLY A 13 3.37 2.95 -11.48
N GLY A 14 3.44 4.18 -10.95
CA GLY A 14 2.29 5.06 -10.74
C GLY A 14 1.51 4.78 -9.46
N CYS A 15 1.98 3.86 -8.60
CA CYS A 15 1.34 3.57 -7.32
C CYS A 15 1.53 4.71 -6.31
N ASP A 16 0.60 4.80 -5.36
CA ASP A 16 0.70 5.66 -4.18
C ASP A 16 2.05 5.48 -3.45
N PRO A 17 2.64 6.54 -2.85
CA PRO A 17 3.90 6.45 -2.12
C PRO A 17 3.92 5.41 -0.98
N ASN A 18 2.77 5.17 -0.34
CA ASN A 18 2.58 4.17 0.71
C ASN A 18 2.14 2.80 0.18
N ALA A 19 2.15 2.60 -1.13
CA ALA A 19 1.94 1.31 -1.77
C ALA A 19 3.27 0.65 -2.18
N ALA A 20 3.26 -0.69 -2.21
CA ALA A 20 4.24 -1.50 -2.91
C ALA A 20 3.75 -1.75 -4.34
N CYS A 21 4.64 -1.54 -5.31
CA CYS A 21 4.42 -1.90 -6.70
C CYS A 21 4.93 -3.32 -6.97
N THR A 22 4.13 -4.11 -7.67
CA THR A 22 4.46 -5.46 -8.14
C THR A 22 3.87 -5.69 -9.52
N HIS A 23 4.22 -6.79 -10.17
CA HIS A 23 3.60 -7.22 -11.42
C HIS A 23 2.73 -8.45 -11.22
N ASP A 24 1.56 -8.44 -11.84
CA ASP A 24 0.73 -9.63 -11.99
C ASP A 24 1.48 -10.68 -12.83
N LYS A 25 1.57 -11.93 -12.34
CA LYS A 25 2.40 -12.95 -12.99
C LYS A 25 1.87 -13.36 -14.39
N PRO A 26 0.56 -13.56 -14.60
CA PRO A 26 0.02 -13.86 -15.92
C PRO A 26 0.16 -12.74 -16.95
N THR A 27 -0.10 -11.48 -16.56
CA THR A 27 -0.26 -10.37 -17.52
C THR A 27 0.90 -9.38 -17.53
N ASN A 28 1.80 -9.44 -16.55
CA ASN A 28 2.82 -8.43 -16.28
C ASN A 28 2.24 -7.02 -16.07
N ALA A 29 0.95 -6.91 -15.72
CA ALA A 29 0.32 -5.64 -15.38
C ALA A 29 0.83 -5.14 -14.03
N VAL A 30 0.95 -3.82 -13.87
CA VAL A 30 1.29 -3.20 -12.59
C VAL A 30 0.16 -3.43 -11.58
N VAL A 31 0.53 -3.86 -10.39
CA VAL A 31 -0.37 -4.06 -9.25
C VAL A 31 0.16 -3.26 -8.07
N CYS A 32 -0.65 -2.33 -7.59
CA CYS A 32 -0.38 -1.50 -6.42
C CYS A 32 -1.06 -2.10 -5.19
N LYS A 33 -0.32 -2.29 -4.11
CA LYS A 33 -0.89 -2.75 -2.84
C LYS A 33 -0.39 -1.90 -1.69
N CYS A 34 -1.30 -1.38 -0.86
CA CYS A 34 -0.92 -0.63 0.33
C CYS A 34 0.01 -1.46 1.24
N ARG A 35 1.07 -0.81 1.73
CA ARG A 35 1.98 -1.40 2.71
C ARG A 35 1.24 -1.66 4.02
N THR A 36 1.79 -2.54 4.84
CA THR A 36 1.28 -2.79 6.20
C THR A 36 1.10 -1.47 6.94
N GLY A 37 -0.02 -1.30 7.65
CA GLY A 37 -0.38 -0.05 8.34
C GLY A 37 -1.15 0.96 7.51
N PHE A 38 -1.38 0.68 6.22
CA PHE A 38 -2.19 1.52 5.34
C PHE A 38 -3.36 0.76 4.74
N THR A 39 -4.49 1.45 4.58
CA THR A 39 -5.72 0.92 3.98
C THR A 39 -5.96 1.60 2.63
N ASN A 40 -6.34 0.82 1.61
CA ASN A 40 -6.77 1.40 0.34
C ASN A 40 -8.12 2.11 0.54
N THR A 41 -8.14 3.43 0.37
CA THR A 41 -9.35 4.27 0.39
C THR A 41 -9.73 4.80 -0.99
N GLY A 42 -8.98 4.42 -2.02
CA GLY A 42 -9.26 4.75 -3.42
C GLY A 42 -10.04 3.65 -4.13
N THR A 43 -9.71 3.41 -5.40
CA THR A 43 -10.23 2.29 -6.20
C THR A 43 -9.14 1.27 -6.50
N ASP A 44 -9.48 0.14 -7.13
CA ASP A 44 -8.49 -0.86 -7.56
C ASP A 44 -7.57 -0.32 -8.68
N GLU A 45 -8.09 0.58 -9.52
CA GLU A 45 -7.35 1.23 -10.62
C GLU A 45 -6.54 2.45 -10.15
N SER A 46 -6.95 3.07 -9.05
CA SER A 46 -6.29 4.24 -8.44
C SER A 46 -6.22 4.04 -6.93
N VAL A 47 -5.27 3.20 -6.51
CA VAL A 47 -4.99 2.91 -5.10
C VAL A 47 -4.56 4.19 -4.40
N VAL A 48 -5.19 4.48 -3.25
CA VAL A 48 -4.82 5.57 -2.35
C VAL A 48 -4.61 4.96 -0.97
N CYS A 49 -3.41 5.07 -0.44
CA CYS A 49 -3.05 4.39 0.80
C CYS A 49 -3.07 5.36 1.97
N THR A 50 -4.16 5.30 2.73
CA THR A 50 -4.39 6.15 3.89
C THR A 50 -3.96 5.41 5.15
N ASP A 51 -3.30 6.11 6.07
CA ASP A 51 -2.88 5.58 7.37
C ASP A 51 -4.09 4.97 8.09
N THR A 52 -4.00 3.68 8.41
CA THR A 52 -5.09 2.93 9.02
C THR A 52 -5.49 3.49 10.40
N CYS A 53 -4.59 4.13 11.15
CA CYS A 53 -4.92 4.78 12.42
C CYS A 53 -5.88 5.96 12.25
N THR A 54 -5.87 6.62 11.08
CA THR A 54 -6.81 7.71 10.78
C THR A 54 -8.21 7.20 10.42
N ILE A 55 -8.36 5.89 10.20
CA ILE A 55 -9.60 5.23 9.82
C ILE A 55 -10.11 4.45 11.04
N ASN A 56 -11.15 4.97 11.70
CA ASN A 56 -11.76 4.32 12.86
C ASN A 56 -10.74 3.92 13.96
N ASN A 57 -9.74 4.79 14.23
CA ASN A 57 -8.65 4.55 15.19
C ASN A 57 -7.91 3.22 14.97
N GLY A 58 -7.79 2.76 13.71
CA GLY A 58 -7.18 1.48 13.37
C GLY A 58 -7.91 0.24 13.93
N GLY A 59 -9.15 0.41 14.41
CA GLY A 59 -9.88 -0.62 15.16
C GLY A 59 -9.48 -0.74 16.63
N CYS A 60 -8.56 0.10 17.11
CA CYS A 60 -8.19 0.15 18.52
C CYS A 60 -9.33 0.70 19.38
N ASN A 61 -9.23 0.47 20.70
CA ASN A 61 -10.16 1.07 21.65
C ASN A 61 -10.19 2.61 21.48
N PRO A 62 -11.36 3.29 21.52
CA PRO A 62 -11.43 4.73 21.32
C PRO A 62 -10.63 5.59 22.32
N SER A 63 -10.32 5.04 23.50
CA SER A 63 -9.49 5.71 24.51
C SER A 63 -8.00 5.34 24.42
N ALA A 64 -7.62 4.43 23.53
CA ALA A 64 -6.23 4.07 23.28
C ALA A 64 -5.64 4.90 22.13
N ALA A 65 -4.35 5.21 22.22
CA ALA A 65 -3.61 5.77 21.11
C ALA A 65 -3.36 4.68 20.06
N CYS A 66 -3.71 4.97 18.81
CA CYS A 66 -3.33 4.12 17.68
C CYS A 66 -1.92 4.48 17.22
N THR A 67 -1.05 3.48 17.11
CA THR A 67 0.34 3.65 16.69
C THR A 67 0.76 2.57 15.71
N HIS A 68 1.96 2.70 15.15
CA HIS A 68 2.56 1.68 14.30
C HIS A 68 3.73 1.02 15.01
N ASP A 69 3.78 -0.31 14.93
CA ASP A 69 4.94 -1.07 15.33
C ASP A 69 6.16 -0.68 14.48
N THR A 70 7.25 -0.31 15.13
CA THR A 70 8.44 0.23 14.45
C THR A 70 9.16 -0.77 13.55
N ALA A 71 8.93 -2.08 13.73
CA ALA A 71 9.57 -3.13 12.94
C ALA A 71 8.72 -3.55 11.72
N THR A 72 7.41 -3.57 11.86
CA THR A 72 6.47 -4.15 10.88
C THR A 72 5.50 -3.15 10.27
N ASN A 73 5.43 -1.93 10.83
CA ASN A 73 4.42 -0.91 10.55
C ASN A 73 2.97 -1.37 10.80
N ALA A 74 2.77 -2.50 11.48
CA ALA A 74 1.45 -2.97 11.86
C ALA A 74 0.81 -1.99 12.86
N VAL A 75 -0.50 -1.83 12.76
CA VAL A 75 -1.26 -1.04 13.74
C VAL A 75 -1.23 -1.74 15.10
N VAL A 76 -0.87 -1.00 16.15
CA VAL A 76 -0.79 -1.47 17.55
C VAL A 76 -1.31 -0.42 18.54
#